data_AF-A0A6B3H4F3-F1
#
_entry.id   AF-A0A6B3H4F3-F1
#
_cell.length_a   1.000
_cell.length_b   1.000
_cell.length_c   1.000
_cell.angle_alpha   90.00
_cell.angle_beta   90.00
_cell.angle_gamma   90.00
#
_symmetry.space_group_name_H-M   'P 1'
#
loop_
_entity.id
_entity.type
_entity.pdbx_description
1 polymer ?
#
loop_
_entity_poly.entity_id
_entity_poly.type
_entity_poly.pdbx_seq_one_letter_code
_entity_poly.pdbx_strand_id
1 'polypeptide(L)' 'GIKGEVTVEVRTDEPELRLGPGAVLATDPAATGPLTIESGRVHSGRLLLRFEGVRDRSGAEALRNTLLIADV' A
#
# COMPACT_ATOMS: atom_id res chain seq x y z
N GLY A 1 -3.23 -10.27 -4.18
CA GLY A 1 -4.17 -11.39 -4.49
C GLY A 1 -4.85 -11.17 -5.83
N ILE A 2 -5.83 -11.99 -6.24
CA ILE A 2 -6.57 -11.74 -7.49
C ILE A 2 -7.32 -10.40 -7.49
N LYS A 3 -7.61 -9.87 -6.29
CA LYS A 3 -8.30 -8.60 -6.06
C LYS A 3 -7.38 -7.38 -6.01
N GLY A 4 -6.09 -7.49 -6.36
CA GLY A 4 -5.18 -6.34 -6.35
C GLY A 4 -4.68 -5.85 -4.99
N GLU A 5 -4.95 -6.60 -3.91
CA GLU A 5 -4.32 -6.32 -2.61
C GLU A 5 -2.83 -6.70 -2.65
N VAL A 6 -2.00 -5.84 -2.04
CA VAL A 6 -0.57 -6.08 -1.78
C VAL A 6 -0.34 -6.27 -0.28
N THR A 7 0.64 -7.09 0.06
CA THR A 7 1.14 -7.20 1.43
C THR A 7 2.20 -6.13 1.66
N VAL A 8 2.16 -5.44 2.78
CA VAL A 8 3.17 -4.46 3.18
C VAL A 8 3.88 -4.87 4.46
N GLU A 9 5.19 -4.63 4.50
CA GLU A 9 5.99 -4.71 5.72
C GLU A 9 5.99 -3.31 6.36
N VAL A 10 5.50 -3.22 7.58
CA VAL A 10 5.37 -1.96 8.30
C VAL A 10 6.65 -1.68 9.07
N ARG A 11 7.23 -0.50 8.85
CA ARG A 11 8.45 -0.01 9.53
C ARG A 11 8.23 1.27 10.34
N THR A 12 6.97 1.56 10.63
CA THR A 12 6.54 2.73 11.39
C THR A 12 5.88 2.29 12.69
N ASP A 13 5.95 3.15 13.69
CA ASP A 13 5.38 2.98 15.03
C ASP A 13 3.89 3.31 15.09
N GLU A 14 3.38 4.16 14.19
CA GLU A 14 1.97 4.57 14.13
C GLU A 14 1.31 4.21 12.77
N PRO A 15 1.31 2.94 12.35
CA PRO A 15 0.75 2.53 11.06
C PRO A 15 -0.76 2.78 10.96
N GLU A 16 -1.50 2.69 12.06
CA GLU A 16 -2.94 2.94 12.07
C GLU A 16 -3.28 4.41 11.77
N LEU A 17 -2.38 5.34 12.09
CA LEU A 17 -2.51 6.75 11.76
C LEU A 17 -2.07 7.06 10.32
N ARG A 18 -1.04 6.36 9.83
CA ARG A 18 -0.38 6.66 8.55
C ARG A 18 -0.92 5.86 7.35
N LEU A 19 -1.52 4.70 7.58
CA LEU A 19 -1.90 3.72 6.53
C LEU A 19 -3.41 3.48 6.45
N GLY A 20 -4.21 4.49 6.78
CA GLY A 20 -5.67 4.45 6.65
C GLY A 20 -6.17 4.74 5.22
N PRO A 21 -7.42 4.37 4.88
CA PRO A 21 -8.05 4.77 3.63
C PRO A 21 -7.98 6.28 3.39
N GLY A 22 -7.68 6.69 2.15
CA GLY A 22 -7.49 8.09 1.76
C GLY A 22 -6.07 8.63 2.00
N ALA A 23 -5.21 7.94 2.75
CA ALA A 23 -3.81 8.33 2.87
C ALA A 23 -3.10 8.23 1.51
N VAL A 24 -2.32 9.26 1.19
CA VAL A 24 -1.52 9.34 -0.04
C VAL A 24 -0.07 9.11 0.34
N LEU A 25 0.53 8.06 -0.22
CA LEU A 25 1.91 7.67 0.06
C LEU A 25 2.80 8.05 -1.12
N ALA A 26 3.91 8.72 -0.82
CA ALA A 26 5.01 8.81 -1.76
C ALA A 26 5.66 7.43 -1.94
N THR A 27 6.39 7.25 -3.04
CA THR A 27 7.05 5.99 -3.36
C THR A 27 8.51 6.18 -3.70
N ASP A 28 9.31 5.13 -3.48
CA ASP A 28 10.63 4.98 -4.08
C ASP A 28 10.66 3.65 -4.86
N PRO A 29 10.81 3.68 -6.21
CA PRO A 29 11.02 4.88 -7.04
C PRO A 29 9.78 5.79 -7.12
N ALA A 30 10.01 7.09 -7.27
CA ALA A 30 8.95 8.11 -7.34
C ALA A 30 8.02 7.92 -8.55
N ALA A 31 8.50 7.30 -9.63
CA ALA A 31 7.72 7.04 -10.84
C ALA A 31 6.54 6.05 -10.62
N THR A 32 6.54 5.29 -9.53
CA THR A 32 5.45 4.36 -9.19
C THR A 32 4.24 5.07 -8.58
N GLY A 33 4.47 6.22 -7.94
CA GLY A 33 3.48 6.91 -7.11
C GLY A 33 3.19 8.35 -7.56
N PRO A 34 2.44 9.10 -6.73
CA PRO A 34 1.95 8.72 -5.41
C PRO A 34 0.84 7.65 -5.46
N LEU A 35 0.65 6.93 -4.37
CA LEU A 35 -0.38 5.89 -4.23
C LEU A 35 -1.38 6.24 -3.14
N THR A 36 -2.67 6.28 -3.47
CA THR A 36 -3.76 6.49 -2.50
C THR A 36 -4.29 5.17 -1.99
N ILE A 37 -4.39 4.99 -0.68
CA ILE A 37 -4.97 3.78 -0.07
C ILE A 37 -6.49 3.79 -0.27
N GLU A 38 -7.03 2.78 -0.97
CA GLU A 38 -8.48 2.54 -1.07
C GLU A 38 -8.99 1.81 0.18
N SER A 39 -8.27 0.79 0.63
CA SER A 39 -8.64 0.01 1.82
C SER A 39 -7.44 -0.73 2.42
N GLY A 40 -7.54 -1.11 3.69
CA GLY A 40 -6.53 -1.88 4.39
C GLY A 40 -7.14 -2.88 5.37
N ARG A 41 -6.50 -4.03 5.52
CA ARG A 41 -6.90 -5.05 6.52
C ARG A 41 -5.73 -5.92 6.93
N VAL A 42 -5.80 -6.44 8.15
CA VAL A 42 -4.85 -7.46 8.61
C VAL A 42 -5.36 -8.85 8.25
N HIS A 43 -4.49 -9.70 7.72
CA HIS A 43 -4.76 -11.11 7.50
C HIS A 43 -3.52 -11.93 7.86
N SER A 44 -3.69 -12.87 8.79
CA SER A 44 -2.61 -13.74 9.28
C SER A 44 -1.37 -12.96 9.74
N GLY A 45 -1.59 -11.86 10.48
CA GLY A 45 -0.54 -11.01 11.04
C GLY A 45 0.15 -10.09 10.03
N ARG A 46 -0.34 -9.99 8.80
CA ARG A 46 0.22 -9.12 7.76
C ARG A 46 -0.79 -8.05 7.35
N LEU A 47 -0.33 -6.82 7.18
CA LEU A 47 -1.15 -5.75 6.63
C LEU A 47 -1.25 -5.94 5.12
N LEU A 48 -2.48 -6.03 4.62
CA LEU A 48 -2.79 -5.93 3.21
C LEU A 48 -3.40 -4.56 2.93
N LEU A 49 -2.87 -3.90 1.92
CA LEU A 49 -3.42 -2.66 1.40
C LEU A 49 -3.92 -2.89 -0.02
N ARG A 50 -4.97 -2.16 -0.38
CA ARG A 50 -5.36 -1.93 -1.76
C ARG A 50 -5.23 -0.46 -2.06
N PHE A 51 -4.65 -0.14 -3.22
CA PHE A 51 -4.52 1.21 -3.71
C PHE A 51 -5.57 1.51 -4.77
N GLU A 52 -5.96 2.78 -4.88
CA GLU A 52 -6.83 3.25 -5.95
C GLU A 52 -6.23 2.88 -7.33
N GLY A 53 -7.08 2.41 -8.25
CA GLY A 53 -6.65 1.96 -9.57
C GLY A 53 -6.00 0.57 -9.63
N VAL A 54 -5.58 -0.02 -8.51
CA VAL A 54 -4.96 -1.36 -8.46
C VAL A 54 -6.02 -2.42 -8.17
N ARG A 55 -6.64 -2.92 -9.24
CA ARG A 55 -7.85 -3.76 -9.15
C ARG A 55 -7.61 -5.26 -9.35
N ASP A 56 -6.44 -5.64 -9.85
CA ASP A 56 -6.13 -7.02 -10.21
C ASP A 56 -4.73 -7.45 -9.77
N ARG A 57 -4.42 -8.71 -10.02
CA ARG A 57 -3.12 -9.27 -9.70
C ARG A 57 -2.00 -8.49 -10.38
N SER A 58 -2.11 -8.20 -11.68
CA SER A 58 -1.06 -7.55 -12.48
C SER A 58 -0.67 -6.18 -11.94
N GLY A 59 -1.65 -5.33 -11.60
CA GLY A 59 -1.38 -4.04 -10.97
C GLY A 59 -0.68 -4.20 -9.61
N ALA A 60 -1.09 -5.19 -8.81
CA ALA A 60 -0.42 -5.48 -7.55
C ALA A 60 1.01 -6.02 -7.74
N GLU A 61 1.29 -6.75 -8.82
CA GLU A 61 2.65 -7.22 -9.12
C GLU A 61 3.58 -6.07 -9.52
N ALA A 62 3.05 -5.06 -10.22
CA ALA A 62 3.81 -3.87 -10.61
C ALA A 62 4.30 -3.04 -9.41
N LEU A 63 3.63 -3.16 -8.25
CA LEU A 63 4.01 -2.47 -7.01
C LEU A 63 5.03 -3.23 -6.15
N ARG A 64 5.44 -4.44 -6.56
CA ARG A 64 6.42 -5.21 -5.77
C ARG A 64 7.72 -4.43 -5.64
N ASN A 65 8.35 -4.57 -4.47
CA ASN A 65 9.62 -3.91 -4.15
C ASN A 65 9.59 -2.38 -4.21
N THR A 66 8.39 -1.77 -4.16
CA THR A 66 8.24 -0.32 -4.01
C THR A 66 8.23 0.04 -2.53
N LEU A 67 9.11 0.95 -2.12
CA LEU A 67 9.07 1.51 -0.77
C LEU A 67 7.93 2.53 -0.70
N LEU A 68 7.13 2.44 0.35
CA LEU A 68 6.06 3.39 0.65
C LEU A 68 6.54 4.38 1.71
N ILE A 69 6.33 5.65 1.48
CA ILE A 69 6.76 6.75 2.35
C ILE A 69 5.53 7.55 2.73
N ALA A 70 5.25 7.62 4.02
CA ALA A 70 4.19 8.46 4.58
C ALA A 70 4.85 9.69 5.21
N ASP A 71 4.45 10.88 4.76
CA ASP A 71 4.81 12.12 5.45
C ASP A 71 3.86 12.34 6.63
N VAL A 72 4.39 12.89 7.73
CA VAL A 72 3.64 13.25 8.95
C VAL A 72 3.27 14.73 8.90
#